data_AF-A0A9C7PL29-F1
#
_entry.id   AF-A0A9C7PL29-F1
#
_cell.length_a   1.000
_cell.length_b   1.000
_cell.length_c   1.000
_cell.angle_alpha   90.00
_cell.angle_beta   90.00
_cell.angle_gamma   90.00
#
_symmetry.space_group_name_H-M   'P 1'
#
loop_
_entity.id
_entity.type
_entity.pdbx_description
1 polymer ?
#
loop_
_entity_poly.entity_id
_entity_poly.type
_entity_poly.pdbx_seq_one_letter_code
_entity_poly.pdbx_strand_id
1 'polypeptide(L)'
;MPLIRSRLPDESTLLEQLATALPDYEALTELLARAIIENPPVLIRDGGVIAAGYDEELDELRGISDNAGAYLLELEQRERDATGLSTLKVGYNRVHGYYIEISRTKSEQAPEPISGARH
;
A
#
# COMPACT_ATOMS: atom_id res chain seq x y z
N MET A 1 -7.28 -0.51 -28.30
CA MET A 1 -8.64 -0.78 -27.77
C MET A 1 -9.28 -1.99 -28.45
N PRO A 2 -8.80 -3.22 -28.15
CA PRO A 2 -9.17 -4.44 -28.88
C PRO A 2 -10.66 -4.79 -28.77
N LEU A 3 -11.30 -4.54 -27.62
CA LEU A 3 -12.73 -4.82 -27.40
C LEU A 3 -13.64 -4.02 -28.34
N ILE A 4 -13.36 -2.75 -28.58
CA ILE A 4 -14.16 -1.90 -29.48
C ILE A 4 -14.04 -2.39 -30.93
N ARG A 5 -12.81 -2.69 -31.37
CA ARG A 5 -12.56 -3.25 -32.71
C ARG A 5 -13.27 -4.59 -32.93
N SER A 6 -13.27 -5.48 -31.94
CA SER A 6 -13.93 -6.79 -32.03
C SER A 6 -15.46 -6.75 -32.09
N ARG A 7 -16.09 -5.59 -31.83
CA ARG A 7 -17.56 -5.42 -31.81
C ARG A 7 -18.08 -4.51 -32.91
N LEU A 8 -17.22 -4.05 -33.81
CA LEU A 8 -17.63 -3.24 -34.96
C LEU A 8 -18.22 -4.16 -36.04
N PRO A 9 -19.41 -3.87 -36.59
CA PRO A 9 -19.96 -4.63 -37.70
C PRO A 9 -19.20 -4.36 -39.01
N ASP A 10 -18.96 -5.42 -39.78
CA ASP A 10 -18.14 -5.43 -41.01
C ASP A 10 -18.84 -4.79 -42.24
N GLU A 11 -20.07 -4.31 -42.10
CA GLU A 11 -20.92 -3.89 -43.23
C GLU A 11 -20.87 -2.37 -43.50
N SER A 12 -20.06 -1.62 -42.77
CA SER A 12 -19.98 -0.15 -42.89
C SER A 12 -18.55 0.34 -43.11
N THR A 13 -18.31 0.86 -44.31
CA THR A 13 -17.05 1.52 -44.69
C THR A 13 -16.68 2.69 -43.79
N LEU A 14 -17.66 3.39 -43.21
CA LEU A 14 -17.41 4.46 -42.24
C LEU A 14 -16.85 3.91 -40.92
N LEU A 15 -17.34 2.75 -40.49
CA LEU A 15 -16.88 2.09 -39.27
C LEU A 15 -15.48 1.51 -39.43
N GLU A 16 -15.14 0.98 -40.59
CA GLU A 16 -13.76 0.54 -40.91
C GLU A 16 -12.77 1.71 -40.88
N GLN A 17 -13.14 2.86 -41.43
CA GLN A 17 -12.32 4.07 -41.42
C GLN A 17 -12.07 4.57 -39.99
N LEU A 18 -13.12 4.60 -39.14
CA LEU A 18 -13.00 4.96 -37.74
C LEU A 18 -12.16 3.93 -36.95
N ALA A 19 -12.33 2.64 -37.23
CA ALA A 19 -11.56 1.57 -36.61
C ALA A 19 -10.07 1.68 -36.93
N THR A 20 -9.73 2.04 -38.17
CA THR A 20 -8.35 2.25 -38.63
C THR A 20 -7.75 3.53 -38.04
N ALA A 21 -8.56 4.58 -37.86
CA ALA A 21 -8.14 5.84 -37.26
C ALA A 21 -7.92 5.74 -35.73
N LEU A 22 -8.49 4.74 -35.06
CA LEU A 22 -8.28 4.51 -33.63
C LEU A 22 -6.83 4.08 -33.38
N PRO A 23 -6.07 4.82 -32.55
CA PRO A 23 -4.71 4.43 -32.21
C PRO A 23 -4.69 3.09 -31.48
N ASP A 24 -3.60 2.36 -31.68
CA ASP A 24 -3.34 1.20 -30.86
C ASP A 24 -2.78 1.63 -29.50
N TYR A 25 -3.41 1.12 -28.44
CA TYR A 25 -3.06 1.40 -27.05
C TYR A 25 -2.75 0.11 -26.30
N GLU A 26 -2.55 -1.01 -26.98
CA GLU A 26 -2.26 -2.29 -26.34
C GLU A 26 -1.06 -2.19 -25.39
N ALA A 27 0.09 -1.69 -25.88
CA ALA A 27 1.28 -1.49 -25.05
C ALA A 27 1.04 -0.54 -23.85
N LEU A 28 0.23 0.50 -24.02
CA LEU A 28 -0.12 1.41 -22.92
C LEU A 28 -1.04 0.72 -21.90
N THR A 29 -1.98 -0.09 -22.38
CA THR A 29 -2.92 -0.83 -21.53
C THR A 29 -2.17 -1.88 -20.71
N GLU A 30 -1.24 -2.61 -21.34
CA GLU A 30 -0.36 -3.56 -20.66
C GLU A 30 0.53 -2.87 -19.63
N LEU A 31 1.11 -1.71 -19.98
CA LEU A 31 1.90 -0.90 -19.05
C LEU A 31 1.09 -0.51 -17.81
N LEU A 32 -0.12 -0.01 -18.01
CA LEU A 32 -0.97 0.41 -16.90
C LEU A 32 -1.43 -0.78 -16.06
N ALA A 33 -1.77 -1.90 -16.70
CA ALA A 33 -2.20 -3.12 -16.02
C ALA A 33 -1.11 -3.74 -15.15
N ARG A 34 0.16 -3.64 -15.54
CA ARG A 34 1.30 -4.10 -14.72
C ARG A 34 1.74 -3.08 -13.67
N ALA A 35 1.51 -1.78 -13.91
CA ALA A 35 2.06 -0.72 -13.07
C ALA A 35 1.11 -0.27 -11.94
N ILE A 36 -0.20 -0.32 -12.17
CA ILE A 36 -1.18 0.29 -11.27
C ILE A 36 -2.06 -0.80 -10.66
N ILE A 37 -2.31 -0.71 -9.35
CA ILE A 37 -3.27 -1.61 -8.69
C ILE A 37 -4.69 -1.38 -9.21
N GLU A 38 -5.57 -2.38 -9.07
CA GLU A 38 -6.94 -2.31 -9.61
C GLU A 38 -7.76 -1.12 -9.04
N ASN A 39 -7.59 -0.84 -7.75
CA ASN A 39 -8.29 0.25 -7.05
C ASN A 39 -7.28 1.19 -6.39
N PRO A 40 -6.63 2.10 -7.15
CA PRO A 40 -5.63 3.00 -6.60
C PRO A 40 -6.28 4.08 -5.72
N PRO A 41 -5.56 4.61 -4.71
CA PRO A 41 -6.02 5.75 -3.94
C PRO A 41 -6.26 6.98 -4.81
N VAL A 42 -7.19 7.84 -4.38
CA VAL A 42 -7.54 9.08 -5.09
C VAL A 42 -6.35 10.05 -5.17
N LEU A 43 -5.46 10.03 -4.17
CA LEU A 43 -4.31 10.91 -4.09
C LEU A 43 -3.02 10.11 -4.12
N ILE A 44 -2.12 10.45 -5.05
CA ILE A 44 -0.81 9.81 -5.19
C ILE A 44 0.05 9.97 -3.93
N ARG A 45 -0.12 11.07 -3.20
CA ARG A 45 0.66 11.36 -1.97
C ARG A 45 0.41 10.35 -0.85
N ASP A 46 -0.72 9.64 -0.90
CA ASP A 46 -1.08 8.63 0.09
C ASP A 46 -0.37 7.28 -0.19
N GLY A 47 0.37 7.19 -1.30
CA GLY A 47 1.09 5.99 -1.71
C GLY A 47 0.14 4.91 -2.25
N GLY A 48 0.62 3.67 -2.32
CA GLY A 48 -0.22 2.50 -2.64
C GLY A 48 -0.79 2.46 -4.06
N VAL A 49 -0.30 3.27 -5.00
CA VAL A 49 -0.76 3.29 -6.40
C VAL A 49 -0.07 2.21 -7.23
N ILE A 50 1.22 2.00 -7.01
CA ILE A 50 2.05 1.09 -7.80
C ILE A 50 1.83 -0.36 -7.34
N ALA A 51 1.61 -1.24 -8.32
CA ALA A 51 1.42 -2.67 -8.10
C ALA A 51 2.70 -3.34 -7.60
N ALA A 52 2.55 -4.38 -6.77
CA ALA A 52 3.67 -5.23 -6.37
C ALA A 52 4.23 -5.97 -7.60
N GLY A 53 5.54 -6.18 -7.62
CA GLY A 53 6.27 -6.81 -8.72
C GLY A 53 6.54 -5.88 -9.92
N TYR A 54 6.11 -4.62 -9.86
CA TYR A 54 6.41 -3.65 -10.93
C TYR A 54 7.83 -3.07 -10.81
N ASP A 55 8.29 -2.84 -9.58
CA ASP A 55 9.57 -2.21 -9.26
C ASP A 55 10.17 -2.90 -8.02
N GLU A 56 11.29 -3.59 -8.22
CA GLU A 56 11.94 -4.41 -7.19
C GLU A 56 12.47 -3.57 -6.02
N GLU A 57 12.99 -2.37 -6.31
CA GLU A 57 13.52 -1.46 -5.28
C GLU A 57 12.37 -0.93 -4.40
N LEU A 58 11.26 -0.55 -5.03
CA LEU A 58 10.06 -0.13 -4.32
C LEU A 58 9.49 -1.27 -3.45
N ASP A 59 9.48 -2.50 -3.97
CA ASP A 59 9.01 -3.66 -3.22
C ASP A 59 9.93 -3.99 -2.04
N GLU A 60 11.25 -3.88 -2.19
CA GLU A 60 12.21 -4.04 -1.09
C GLU A 60 11.97 -2.99 0.00
N LEU A 61 11.83 -1.71 -0.38
CA LEU A 61 11.54 -0.62 0.55
C LEU A 61 10.20 -0.81 1.28
N ARG A 62 9.18 -1.30 0.58
CA ARG A 62 7.88 -1.66 1.19
C ARG A 62 8.03 -2.81 2.17
N GLY A 63 8.78 -3.85 1.80
CA GLY A 63 9.07 -4.99 2.67
C GLY A 63 9.77 -4.58 3.97
N ILE A 64 10.72 -3.64 3.91
CA ILE A 64 11.37 -3.09 5.11
C ILE A 64 10.35 -2.39 6.02
N SER A 65 9.47 -1.57 5.45
CA SER A 65 8.42 -0.88 6.20
C SER A 65 7.41 -1.86 6.83
N ASP A 66 7.01 -2.89 6.09
CA ASP A 66 6.05 -3.90 6.58
C ASP A 66 6.67 -4.76 7.69
N ASN A 67 7.95 -5.11 7.58
CA ASN A 67 8.70 -5.81 8.62
C ASN A 67 8.78 -4.99 9.92
N ALA A 68 8.93 -3.66 9.82
CA ALA A 68 8.84 -2.79 10.98
C ALA A 68 7.45 -2.85 11.62
N GLY A 69 6.38 -2.85 10.82
CA GLY A 69 5.00 -3.01 11.30
C GLY A 69 4.76 -4.35 12.02
N ALA A 70 5.25 -5.45 11.45
CA ALA A 70 5.18 -6.78 12.07
C ALA A 70 5.91 -6.82 13.41
N TYR A 71 7.10 -6.23 13.49
CA TYR A 71 7.87 -6.12 14.73
C TYR A 71 7.12 -5.34 15.81
N LEU A 72 6.42 -4.25 15.46
CA LEU A 72 5.60 -3.50 16.42
C LEU A 72 4.44 -4.34 16.96
N LEU A 73 3.81 -5.17 16.12
CA LEU A 73 2.71 -6.03 16.53
C LEU A 73 3.19 -7.12 17.51
N GLU A 74 4.33 -7.75 17.21
CA GLU A 74 4.96 -8.71 18.11
C GLU A 74 5.38 -8.06 19.43
N LEU A 75 5.91 -6.84 19.38
CA LEU A 75 6.26 -6.06 20.56
C LEU A 75 5.01 -5.73 21.39
N GLU A 76 3.93 -5.25 20.77
CA GLU A 76 2.66 -4.97 21.44
C GLU A 76 2.15 -6.20 22.19
N GLN A 77 2.16 -7.37 21.54
CA GLN A 77 1.68 -8.60 22.13
C GLN A 77 2.55 -9.04 23.32
N ARG A 78 3.87 -9.02 23.14
CA ARG A 78 4.84 -9.34 24.20
C ARG A 78 4.71 -8.41 25.40
N GLU A 79 4.58 -7.10 25.19
CA GLU A 79 4.43 -6.14 26.29
C GLU A 79 3.07 -6.27 26.97
N ARG A 80 2.00 -6.54 26.21
CA ARG A 80 0.67 -6.83 26.77
C ARG A 80 0.71 -8.07 27.68
N ASP A 81 1.41 -9.11 27.26
CA ASP A 81 1.53 -10.35 28.03
C ASP A 81 2.44 -10.17 29.27
N ALA A 82 3.52 -9.38 29.15
CA ALA A 82 4.45 -9.11 30.25
C ALA A 82 3.83 -8.19 31.33
N THR A 83 3.06 -7.18 30.92
CA THR A 83 2.51 -6.15 31.83
C THR A 83 1.06 -6.40 32.24
N GLY A 84 0.34 -7.30 31.55
CA GLY A 84 -1.11 -7.51 31.73
C GLY A 84 -1.96 -6.31 31.28
N LEU A 85 -1.39 -5.39 30.49
CA LEU A 85 -2.06 -4.19 30.00
C LEU A 85 -2.80 -4.48 28.69
N SER A 86 -4.04 -4.97 28.81
CA SER A 86 -4.90 -5.24 27.64
C SER A 86 -5.14 -4.04 26.71
N THR A 87 -5.00 -2.81 27.21
CA THR A 87 -5.18 -1.58 26.45
C THR A 87 -3.88 -1.04 25.83
N LEU A 88 -2.74 -1.71 26.02
CA LEU A 88 -1.47 -1.30 25.43
C LEU A 88 -1.55 -1.42 23.91
N LYS A 89 -1.20 -0.34 23.22
CA LYS A 89 -1.06 -0.29 21.76
C LYS A 89 0.27 0.33 21.39
N VAL A 90 0.94 -0.26 20.39
CA VAL A 90 2.15 0.33 19.81
C VAL A 90 1.78 0.98 18.48
N GLY A 91 2.12 2.25 18.31
CA GLY A 91 1.77 3.04 17.13
C GLY A 91 2.96 3.78 16.54
N TYR A 92 2.79 4.28 15.32
CA TYR A 92 3.75 5.14 14.63
C TYR A 92 3.05 6.41 14.15
N ASN A 93 3.66 7.56 14.43
CA ASN A 93 3.26 8.85 13.87
C ASN A 93 4.43 9.42 13.06
N ARG A 94 4.16 9.85 11.82
CA ARG A 94 5.16 10.43 10.92
C ARG A 94 5.94 11.62 11.51
N VAL A 95 5.34 12.37 12.44
CA VAL A 95 5.95 13.54 13.09
C VAL A 95 6.73 13.16 14.36
N HIS A 96 6.21 12.20 15.15
CA HIS A 96 6.72 11.90 16.49
C HIS A 96 7.44 10.56 16.62
N GLY A 97 7.47 9.75 15.55
CA GLY A 97 8.03 8.41 15.56
C GLY A 97 7.13 7.38 16.26
N TYR A 98 7.74 6.33 16.79
CA TYR A 98 7.04 5.24 17.47
C TYR A 98 6.61 5.66 18.89
N TYR A 99 5.43 5.22 19.31
CA TYR A 99 4.88 5.49 20.65
C TYR A 99 4.12 4.29 21.22
N ILE A 100 3.99 4.26 22.55
CA ILE A 100 3.16 3.30 23.28
C ILE A 100 1.99 4.06 23.88
N GLU A 101 0.77 3.64 23.57
CA GLU A 101 -0.46 4.17 24.15
C GLU A 101 -0.99 3.21 25.22
N ILE A 102 -1.30 3.75 26.40
CA ILE A 102 -1.87 3.02 27.55
C ILE A 102 -3.01 3.83 28.17
N SER A 103 -3.98 3.15 28.79
CA SER A 103 -5.07 3.83 29.50
C SER A 103 -4.53 4.68 30.65
N ARG A 104 -5.09 5.89 30.82
CA ARG A 104 -4.70 6.86 31.86
C ARG A 104 -4.77 6.29 33.28
N THR A 105 -5.65 5.33 33.54
CA THR A 105 -5.77 4.64 34.84
C THR A 105 -4.63 3.67 35.14
N LYS A 106 -3.84 3.30 34.13
CA LYS A 106 -2.70 2.37 34.24
C LYS A 106 -1.38 3.02 33.84
N SER A 107 -1.30 4.35 33.80
CA SER A 107 -0.08 5.07 33.39
C SER A 107 1.11 4.82 34.32
N GLU A 108 0.86 4.49 35.59
CA GLU A 108 1.91 4.12 36.56
C GLU A 108 2.52 2.73 36.29
N GLN A 109 1.85 1.91 35.47
CA GLN A 109 2.33 0.58 35.04
C GLN A 109 2.99 0.65 33.64
N ALA A 110 3.31 1.84 33.15
CA ALA A 110 3.94 2.02 31.85
C ALA A 110 5.25 1.23 31.78
N PRO A 111 5.50 0.47 30.70
CA PRO A 111 6.80 -0.13 30.46
C PRO A 111 7.88 0.95 30.33
N GLU A 112 9.13 0.62 30.66
CA GLU A 112 10.25 1.53 30.46
C GLU A 112 10.41 1.92 28.98
N PRO A 113 10.83 3.17 28.68
CA PRO A 113 10.97 3.64 27.32
C PRO A 113 12.00 2.82 26.52
N ILE A 114 11.68 2.57 25.24
CA ILE A 114 12.46 1.76 24.32
C ILE A 114 13.85 2.39 24.10
N SER A 115 14.88 1.87 24.76
CA SER A 115 16.28 2.34 24.62
C SER A 115 16.99 1.87 23.33
N GLY A 116 16.26 1.33 22.34
CA GLY A 116 16.83 0.61 21.20
C GLY A 116 16.65 1.22 19.81
N ALA A 117 15.83 2.26 19.63
CA ALA A 117 15.57 2.82 18.30
C ALA A 117 16.58 3.95 17.94
N ARG A 118 17.87 3.63 17.93
CA ARG A 118 18.86 4.39 17.17
C ARG A 118 19.51 3.41 16.20
N HIS A 119 19.03 3.41 14.96
CA HIS A 119 19.84 3.54 13.75
C HIS A 119 18.94 3.66 12.53
#